data_AF-G6F1U2-F1
#
_entry.id   AF-G6F1U2-F1
#
_cell.length_a   1.000
_cell.length_b   1.000
_cell.length_c   1.000
_cell.angle_alpha   90.00
_cell.angle_beta   90.00
_cell.angle_gamma   90.00
#
_symmetry.space_group_name_H-M   'P 1'
#
loop_
_entity.id
_entity.type
_entity.pdbx_description
1 polymer ?
#
loop_
_entity_poly.entity_id
_entity_poly.type
_entity_poly.pdbx_seq_one_letter_code
_entity_poly.pdbx_strand_id
1 'polypeptide(L)'
;MRGGYREGSGRKKGSTHKVSLSTVQGIMQKEAFQSPLEIILKIMNQAYENKDYKLALEAAKGAAPYLHARLNEVNANIHQMKKIQEMSDDELHYLVNKN
;
A
#
# COMPACT_ATOMS: atom_id res chain seq x y z
N MET A 1 28.49 30.55 -3.86
CA MET A 1 27.31 30.35 -4.73
C MET A 1 26.22 29.65 -3.92
N ARG A 2 25.05 30.27 -3.72
CA ARG A 2 23.94 29.67 -2.96
C ARG A 2 23.15 28.70 -3.84
N GLY A 3 22.92 27.48 -3.37
CA GLY A 3 22.07 26.47 -4.02
C GLY A 3 20.60 26.85 -3.89
N GLY A 4 20.15 27.82 -4.66
CA GLY A 4 18.76 28.24 -4.74
C GLY A 4 17.98 27.44 -5.78
N TYR A 5 16.65 27.54 -5.70
CA TYR A 5 15.75 27.01 -6.71
C TYR A 5 16.11 27.53 -8.10
N ARG A 6 16.23 26.62 -9.05
CA ARG A 6 16.37 26.85 -10.49
C ARG A 6 15.31 26.01 -11.20
N GLU A 7 14.90 26.43 -12.38
CA GLU A 7 14.03 25.63 -13.24
C GLU A 7 14.69 24.26 -13.50
N GLY A 8 14.00 23.17 -13.13
CA GLY A 8 14.56 21.81 -13.17
C GLY A 8 15.46 21.40 -12.00
N SER A 9 15.63 22.23 -10.97
CA SER A 9 16.32 21.85 -9.73
C SER A 9 15.41 21.05 -8.78
N GLY A 10 16.01 20.21 -7.94
CA GLY A 10 15.31 19.39 -6.96
C GLY A 10 15.17 17.92 -7.37
N ARG A 11 14.60 17.11 -6.47
CA ARG A 11 14.35 15.69 -6.74
C ARG A 11 13.31 15.57 -7.84
N LYS A 12 13.62 14.83 -8.92
CA LYS A 12 12.64 14.52 -9.97
C LYS A 12 11.37 13.93 -9.34
N LYS A 13 10.21 14.36 -9.84
CA LYS A 13 8.91 13.79 -9.45
C LYS A 13 9.00 12.27 -9.63
N GLY A 14 8.61 11.52 -8.60
CA GLY A 14 8.64 10.05 -8.65
C GLY A 14 7.92 9.55 -9.91
N SER A 15 8.45 8.49 -10.52
CA SER A 15 7.85 7.89 -11.72
C SER A 15 6.39 7.54 -11.46
N THR A 16 5.49 7.99 -12.33
CA THR A 16 4.06 7.67 -12.30
C THR A 16 3.74 6.33 -12.96
N HIS A 17 4.74 5.48 -13.22
CA HIS A 17 4.49 4.20 -13.86
C HIS A 17 4.16 3.11 -12.86
N LYS A 18 2.88 2.72 -12.88
CA LYS A 18 2.32 1.40 -12.56
C LYS A 18 0.83 1.47 -12.93
N VAL A 19 0.50 1.33 -14.22
CA VAL A 19 -0.86 1.27 -14.81
C VAL A 19 -1.84 2.33 -14.24
N SER A 20 -2.20 3.33 -15.04
CA SER A 20 -3.15 4.36 -14.56
C SER A 20 -4.49 3.72 -14.15
N LEU A 21 -5.11 4.27 -13.10
CA LEU A 21 -6.43 3.82 -12.65
C LEU A 21 -7.46 3.80 -13.80
N SER A 22 -7.34 4.75 -14.73
CA SER A 22 -8.15 4.80 -15.95
C SER A 22 -7.97 3.58 -16.86
N THR A 23 -6.75 3.04 -16.99
CA THR A 23 -6.49 1.83 -17.77
C THR A 23 -7.08 0.61 -17.09
N VAL A 24 -6.95 0.50 -15.76
CA VAL A 24 -7.57 -0.59 -14.99
C VAL A 24 -9.10 -0.53 -15.13
N GLN A 25 -9.70 0.64 -14.92
CA GLN A 25 -11.14 0.85 -15.07
C GLN A 25 -11.63 0.53 -16.49
N GLY A 26 -10.89 0.97 -17.53
CA GLY A 26 -11.23 0.67 -18.91
C GLY A 26 -11.16 -0.82 -19.26
N ILE A 27 -10.28 -1.58 -18.59
CA ILE A 27 -10.24 -3.05 -18.73
C ILE A 27 -11.42 -3.68 -17.98
N MET A 28 -11.74 -3.20 -16.78
CA MET A 28 -12.85 -3.71 -15.95
C MET A 28 -14.24 -3.48 -16.59
N GLN A 29 -14.38 -2.44 -17.41
CA GLN A 29 -15.63 -2.11 -18.11
C GLN A 29 -15.89 -2.96 -19.37
N LYS A 30 -14.94 -3.80 -19.79
CA LYS A 30 -15.16 -4.69 -20.95
C LYS A 30 -16.18 -5.75 -20.59
N GLU A 31 -17.14 -6.01 -21.48
CA GLU A 31 -18.26 -6.94 -21.23
C GLU A 31 -17.81 -8.37 -20.85
N ALA A 32 -16.66 -8.81 -21.37
CA ALA A 32 -16.10 -10.14 -21.09
C ALA A 32 -15.05 -10.15 -19.96
N PHE A 33 -14.87 -9.04 -19.24
CA PHE A 33 -13.89 -8.98 -18.16
C PHE A 33 -14.35 -9.84 -16.98
N GLN A 34 -13.46 -10.71 -16.51
CA GLN A 34 -13.62 -11.39 -15.23
C GLN A 34 -12.54 -10.87 -14.30
N SER A 35 -12.96 -10.45 -13.11
CA SER A 35 -11.99 -10.01 -12.11
C SER A 35 -11.11 -11.19 -11.68
N PRO A 36 -9.85 -10.95 -11.28
CA PRO A 36 -8.99 -12.02 -10.75
C PRO A 36 -9.66 -12.83 -9.64
N LEU A 37 -10.43 -12.16 -8.76
CA LEU A 37 -11.19 -12.83 -7.72
C LEU A 37 -12.26 -13.76 -8.29
N GLU A 38 -13.05 -13.32 -9.28
CA GLU A 38 -14.06 -14.17 -9.93
C GLU A 38 -13.46 -15.41 -10.57
N ILE A 39 -12.31 -15.27 -11.24
CA ILE A 39 -11.62 -16.40 -11.86
C ILE A 39 -11.21 -17.41 -10.79
N ILE A 40 -10.60 -16.95 -9.70
CA ILE A 40 -10.17 -17.82 -8.59
C ILE A 40 -11.36 -18.53 -7.95
N LEU A 41 -12.48 -17.83 -7.73
CA LEU A 41 -13.70 -18.42 -7.16
C LEU A 41 -14.31 -19.50 -8.08
N LYS A 42 -14.32 -19.26 -9.40
CA LYS A 42 -14.79 -20.27 -10.37
C LYS A 42 -13.92 -21.53 -10.34
N ILE A 43 -12.60 -21.38 -10.35
CA ILE A 43 -11.65 -22.51 -10.27
C ILE A 43 -11.85 -23.27 -8.96
N MET A 44 -11.97 -22.55 -7.84
CA MET A 44 -12.17 -23.15 -6.52
C MET A 44 -13.45 -24.00 -6.46
N ASN A 45 -14.57 -23.49 -6.97
CA ASN A 45 -15.85 -24.19 -6.96
C ASN A 45 -15.81 -25.45 -7.84
N GLN A 46 -15.29 -25.33 -9.07
CA GLN A 46 -15.15 -26.46 -9.98
C GLN A 46 -14.22 -27.55 -9.42
N ALA A 47 -13.11 -27.16 -8.81
CA ALA A 47 -12.19 -28.10 -8.16
C ALA A 47 -12.86 -28.83 -6.99
N TYR A 48 -13.63 -28.12 -6.18
CA TYR A 48 -14.36 -28.69 -5.05
C TYR A 48 -15.44 -29.69 -5.50
N GLU A 49 -16.23 -29.34 -6.52
CA GLU A 49 -17.22 -30.23 -7.13
C GLU A 49 -16.60 -31.52 -7.68
N ASN A 50 -15.43 -31.39 -8.33
CA ASN A 50 -14.67 -32.52 -8.87
C ASN A 50 -13.86 -33.31 -7.82
N LYS A 51 -13.97 -32.95 -6.52
CA LYS A 51 -13.20 -33.53 -5.41
C LYS A 51 -11.68 -33.38 -5.54
N ASP A 52 -11.20 -32.42 -6.33
CA ASP A 52 -9.80 -32.01 -6.36
C ASP A 52 -9.53 -30.98 -5.26
N TYR A 53 -9.39 -31.49 -4.04
CA TYR A 53 -9.19 -30.65 -2.87
C TYR A 53 -7.85 -29.91 -2.86
N LYS A 54 -6.84 -30.40 -3.59
CA LYS A 54 -5.53 -29.72 -3.66
C LYS A 54 -5.66 -28.42 -4.43
N LEU A 55 -6.28 -28.49 -5.61
CA LEU A 55 -6.52 -27.30 -6.44
C LEU A 55 -7.49 -26.34 -5.74
N ALA A 56 -8.54 -26.86 -5.08
CA ALA A 56 -9.47 -26.03 -4.31
C ALA A 56 -8.75 -25.27 -3.18
N LEU A 57 -7.82 -25.93 -2.46
CA LEU A 57 -7.03 -25.30 -1.41
C LEU A 57 -6.09 -24.21 -1.94
N GLU A 58 -5.43 -24.44 -3.08
CA GLU A 58 -4.56 -23.45 -3.71
C GLU A 58 -5.35 -22.22 -4.17
N ALA A 59 -6.50 -22.43 -4.80
CA ALA A 59 -7.40 -21.34 -5.19
C ALA A 59 -7.90 -20.56 -3.97
N ALA A 60 -8.28 -21.24 -2.88
CA ALA A 60 -8.70 -20.60 -1.64
C ALA A 60 -7.58 -19.71 -1.04
N LYS A 61 -6.32 -20.17 -1.05
CA LYS A 61 -5.17 -19.36 -0.63
C LYS A 61 -4.99 -18.11 -1.51
N GLY A 62 -5.20 -18.25 -2.82
CA GLY A 62 -5.16 -17.13 -3.77
C GLY A 62 -6.29 -16.11 -3.56
N ALA A 63 -7.47 -16.55 -3.11
CA ALA A 63 -8.61 -15.69 -2.83
C ALA A 63 -8.49 -14.92 -1.50
N ALA A 64 -7.77 -15.47 -0.52
CA ALA A 64 -7.63 -14.92 0.83
C ALA A 64 -7.29 -13.41 0.90
N PRO A 65 -6.35 -12.86 0.10
CA PRO A 65 -6.01 -11.43 0.13
C PRO A 65 -7.15 -10.49 -0.28
N TYR A 66 -8.14 -10.99 -1.00
CA TYR A 66 -9.30 -10.22 -1.48
C TYR A 66 -10.50 -10.31 -0.53
N LEU A 67 -10.56 -11.33 0.32
CA LEU A 67 -11.66 -11.57 1.27
C LEU A 67 -11.36 -11.06 2.67
N HIS A 68 -10.11 -11.19 3.13
CA HIS A 68 -9.74 -10.84 4.49
C HIS A 68 -9.08 -9.47 4.53
N ALA A 69 -9.54 -8.62 5.46
CA ALA A 69 -8.86 -7.36 5.74
C ALA A 69 -7.41 -7.65 6.13
N ARG A 70 -6.46 -7.10 5.36
CA ARG A 70 -5.05 -7.16 5.73
C ARG A 70 -4.88 -6.34 7.00
N LEU A 71 -4.52 -7.01 8.11
CA LEU A 71 -4.05 -6.31 9.30
C LEU A 71 -2.83 -5.49 8.88
N ASN A 72 -2.99 -4.17 8.80
CA ASN A 72 -1.87 -3.28 8.55
C ASN A 72 -1.01 -3.33 9.81
N GLU A 73 0.21 -3.85 9.69
CA GLU A 73 1.22 -3.66 10.72
C GLU A 73 1.43 -2.16 10.89
N VAL A 74 0.99 -1.60 12.02
CA VAL A 74 1.24 -0.20 12.37
C VAL A 74 2.70 -0.11 12.81
N ASN A 75 3.60 0.03 11.85
CA ASN A 75 4.98 0.39 12.12
C ASN A 75 5.04 1.90 12.38
N ALA A 76 4.91 2.28 13.66
CA ALA A 76 5.09 3.66 14.08
C ALA A 76 6.56 4.06 13.97
N ASN A 77 6.97 4.55 12.80
CA ASN A 77 8.27 5.22 12.64
C ASN A 77 8.19 6.61 13.28
N ILE A 78 8.36 6.67 14.60
CA ILE A 78 8.43 7.92 15.35
C ILE A 78 9.81 8.55 15.08
N HIS A 79 9.89 9.38 14.03
CA HIS A 79 11.01 10.29 13.82
C HIS A 79 10.75 11.59 14.59
N GLN A 80 10.73 11.54 15.91
CA GLN A 80 10.69 12.74 16.75
C GLN A 80 12.01 12.89 17.50
N MET A 81 13.05 13.31 16.77
CA MET A 81 14.15 14.04 17.38
C MET A 81 14.13 15.43 16.76
N LYS A 82 13.33 16.35 17.32
CA LYS A 82 13.54 17.77 17.06
C LYS A 82 14.94 18.11 17.55
N LYS A 83 15.72 18.82 16.74
CA LYS A 83 16.97 19.40 17.26
C LYS A 83 16.60 20.39 18.36
N ILE A 84 17.43 20.53 19.38
CA ILE A 84 17.23 21.45 20.53
C ILE A 84 16.87 22.87 20.04
N GLN A 85 17.41 23.26 18.88
CA GLN A 85 17.21 24.57 18.24
C GLN A 85 15.79 24.80 17.67
N GLU A 86 15.01 23.75 17.47
CA GLU A 86 13.67 23.78 16.87
C GLU A 86 12.57 23.51 17.92
N MET A 87 12.96 23.34 19.18
CA MET A 87 12.04 23.20 20.31
C MET A 87 11.57 24.56 20.79
N SER A 88 10.32 24.65 21.24
CA SER A 88 9.82 25.88 21.87
C SER A 88 10.42 26.04 23.27
N ASP A 89 10.42 27.28 23.76
CA ASP A 89 10.92 27.61 25.11
C ASP A 89 10.18 26.82 26.21
N ASP A 90 8.88 26.59 26.03
CA ASP A 90 8.07 25.77 26.94
C ASP A 90 8.50 24.28 26.90
N GLU A 91 8.80 23.74 25.71
CA GLU A 91 9.28 22.35 25.54
C GLU A 91 10.67 22.17 26.16
N LEU A 92 11.55 23.19 26.07
CA LEU A 92 12.88 23.18 26.68
C LEU A 92 12.81 23.28 28.21
N HIS A 93 11.95 24.15 28.73
CA HIS A 93 11.75 24.30 30.17
C HIS A 93 11.27 23.00 30.83
N TYR A 94 10.40 22.26 30.15
CA TYR A 94 9.95 20.95 30.61
C TYR A 94 11.08 19.91 30.64
N LEU A 95 12.03 19.94 29.71
CA LEU A 95 13.19 19.03 29.74
C LEU A 95 14.15 19.35 30.89
N VAL A 96 14.37 20.63 31.18
CA VAL A 96 15.32 21.07 32.21
C VAL A 96 14.80 20.75 33.62
N ASN A 97 13.49 20.90 33.85
CA ASN A 97 12.88 20.73 35.17
C ASN A 97 12.37 19.31 35.46
N LYS A 98 12.63 18.34 34.58
CA LYS A 98 12.24 16.94 34.77
C LYS A 98 13.26 16.11 35.59
N ASN A 99 14.36 16.74 36.02
CA ASN A 99 15.36 16.14 36.92
C ASN A 99 15.11 16.53 38.37
#